data_AF-C5KMA2-F1
#
_entry.id   AF-C5KMA2-F1
#
_cell.length_a   1.000
_cell.length_b   1.000
_cell.length_c   1.000
_cell.angle_alpha   90.00
_cell.angle_beta   90.00
_cell.angle_gamma   90.00
#
_symmetry.space_group_name_H-M   'P 1'
#
loop_
_entity.id
_entity.type
_entity.pdbx_description
1 polymer ?
#
loop_
_entity_poly.entity_id
_entity_poly.type
_entity_poly.pdbx_seq_one_letter_code
_entity_poly.pdbx_strand_id
1 'polypeptide(L)'
;MTQVFSIIIKEGVLAAGSLWQEIVYYFAELGLHPSYFKHFTSAQIARHLHCLIAAKKVAQATESDYIHFEIEDADSAFYLTTMEPEKVAITDAKVAEYINTAQDCGFSVTFLKSEKPPMPEGKFPLGVFVVDKQQFDSSVKFEDMMDETDLQLVATPRFLQERSVEVQKLYQTLIDETMATRNTVVKVFDAPTNLAQKSGAQVLQLAAFDVDRKGSAYISEINECFRSHNVEPKSSM
;
A
#
# COMPACT_ATOMS: atom_id res chain seq x y z
N MET A 1 -16.67 -10.90 9.43
CA MET A 1 -17.79 -10.10 9.98
C MET A 1 -18.09 -10.42 11.44
N THR A 2 -18.61 -11.60 11.81
CA THR A 2 -19.05 -11.91 13.19
C THR A 2 -17.95 -11.78 14.26
N GLN A 3 -16.72 -12.21 13.94
CA GLN A 3 -15.58 -12.06 14.85
C GLN A 3 -15.23 -10.58 15.08
N VAL A 4 -15.22 -9.76 14.02
CA VAL A 4 -15.00 -8.31 14.10
C VAL A 4 -16.07 -7.63 14.96
N PHE A 5 -17.34 -7.95 14.74
CA PHE A 5 -18.45 -7.46 15.56
C PHE A 5 -18.24 -7.79 17.04
N SER A 6 -17.88 -9.05 17.33
CA SER A 6 -17.67 -9.53 18.69
C SER A 6 -16.49 -8.84 19.38
N ILE A 7 -15.47 -8.40 18.64
CA ILE A 7 -14.34 -7.65 19.19
C ILE A 7 -14.80 -6.24 19.56
N ILE A 8 -15.40 -5.50 18.61
CA ILE A 8 -15.76 -4.09 18.81
C ILE A 8 -16.89 -3.94 19.85
N ILE A 9 -17.90 -4.81 19.85
CA ILE A 9 -19.04 -4.67 20.78
C ILE A 9 -18.64 -4.88 22.24
N LYS A 10 -17.58 -5.66 22.50
CA LYS A 10 -17.07 -5.89 23.87
C LYS A 10 -16.48 -4.65 24.51
N GLU A 11 -16.07 -3.67 23.71
CA GLU A 11 -15.56 -2.39 24.22
C GLU A 11 -16.67 -1.50 24.78
N GLY A 12 -17.94 -1.79 24.46
CA GLY A 12 -19.11 -1.13 25.06
C GLY A 12 -19.35 0.31 24.61
N VAL A 13 -18.63 0.79 23.58
CA VAL A 13 -18.69 2.18 23.10
C VAL A 13 -19.82 2.41 22.10
N LEU A 14 -20.15 1.41 21.27
CA LEU A 14 -21.07 1.55 20.14
C LEU A 14 -22.36 0.74 20.33
N ALA A 15 -23.49 1.28 19.88
CA ALA A 15 -24.76 0.56 19.87
C ALA A 15 -24.74 -0.60 18.85
N ALA A 16 -25.18 -1.79 19.27
CA ALA A 16 -25.10 -3.02 18.48
C ALA A 16 -25.72 -2.92 17.09
N GLY A 17 -26.90 -2.30 16.97
CA GLY A 17 -27.61 -2.15 15.70
C GLY A 17 -26.84 -1.31 14.69
N SER A 18 -26.37 -0.13 15.11
CA SER A 18 -25.56 0.77 14.27
C SER A 18 -24.21 0.15 13.93
N LEU A 19 -23.56 -0.53 14.87
CA LEU A 19 -22.29 -1.23 14.62
C LEU A 19 -22.45 -2.33 13.55
N TRP A 20 -23.53 -3.09 13.61
CA TRP A 20 -23.76 -4.15 12.62
C TRP A 20 -23.95 -3.59 11.21
N GLN A 21 -24.69 -2.48 11.06
CA GLN A 21 -24.86 -1.79 9.78
C GLN A 21 -23.51 -1.31 9.21
N GLU A 22 -22.66 -0.72 10.06
CA GLU A 22 -21.30 -0.31 9.66
C GLU A 22 -20.46 -1.50 9.19
N ILE A 23 -20.53 -2.65 9.89
CA ILE A 23 -19.82 -3.87 9.49
C ILE A 23 -20.33 -4.42 8.15
N VAL A 24 -21.64 -4.45 7.95
CA VAL A 24 -22.25 -4.90 6.68
C VAL A 24 -21.76 -4.01 5.54
N TYR A 25 -21.84 -2.69 5.71
CA TYR A 25 -21.37 -1.76 4.70
C TYR A 25 -19.88 -1.96 4.39
N TYR A 26 -19.04 -2.04 5.41
CA TYR A 26 -17.60 -2.19 5.29
C TYR A 26 -17.17 -3.45 4.54
N PHE A 27 -17.83 -4.59 4.80
CA PHE A 27 -17.46 -5.87 4.20
C PHE A 27 -18.15 -6.15 2.86
N ALA A 28 -19.38 -5.69 2.66
CA ALA A 28 -20.21 -6.12 1.53
C ALA A 28 -20.48 -5.00 0.51
N GLU A 29 -20.47 -3.73 0.93
CA GLU A 29 -20.96 -2.64 0.08
C GLU A 29 -19.89 -1.64 -0.32
N LEU A 30 -18.89 -1.42 0.54
CA LEU A 30 -17.80 -0.47 0.33
C LEU A 30 -16.92 -0.84 -0.87
N GLY A 31 -16.82 -2.14 -1.18
CA GLY A 31 -16.04 -2.65 -2.32
C GLY A 31 -14.54 -2.58 -2.07
N LEU A 32 -14.07 -3.00 -0.88
CA LEU A 32 -12.63 -3.19 -0.64
C LEU A 32 -12.15 -4.47 -1.34
N HIS A 33 -10.98 -4.39 -1.96
CA HIS A 33 -10.40 -5.51 -2.68
C HIS A 33 -10.15 -6.73 -1.75
N PRO A 34 -10.39 -7.98 -2.20
CA PRO A 34 -10.25 -9.17 -1.35
C PRO A 34 -8.87 -9.37 -0.71
N SER A 35 -7.81 -8.81 -1.30
CA SER A 35 -6.46 -8.84 -0.68
C SER A 35 -6.43 -8.14 0.68
N TYR A 36 -7.25 -7.11 0.89
CA TYR A 36 -7.39 -6.44 2.19
C TYR A 36 -7.73 -7.43 3.30
N PHE A 37 -8.78 -8.23 3.09
CA PHE A 37 -9.27 -9.18 4.08
C PHE A 37 -8.37 -10.41 4.24
N LYS A 38 -7.48 -10.66 3.28
CA LYS A 38 -6.43 -11.69 3.38
C LYS A 38 -5.21 -11.20 4.15
N HIS A 39 -4.91 -9.90 4.04
CA HIS A 39 -3.73 -9.30 4.64
C HIS A 39 -3.93 -9.01 6.13
N PHE A 40 -5.13 -8.62 6.56
CA PHE A 40 -5.41 -8.25 7.94
C PHE A 40 -6.14 -9.33 8.74
N THR A 41 -5.73 -9.50 9.99
CA THR A 41 -6.47 -10.31 10.97
C THR A 41 -7.78 -9.65 11.37
N SER A 42 -8.72 -10.43 11.91
CA SER A 42 -9.98 -9.89 12.45
C SER A 42 -9.78 -8.83 13.53
N ALA A 43 -8.69 -8.89 14.32
CA ALA A 43 -8.37 -7.89 15.33
C ALA A 43 -7.91 -6.56 14.70
N GLN A 44 -7.04 -6.62 13.68
CA GLN A 44 -6.63 -5.44 12.93
C GLN A 44 -7.82 -4.81 12.20
N ILE A 45 -8.65 -5.61 11.52
CA ILE A 45 -9.86 -5.10 10.85
C ILE A 45 -10.81 -4.45 11.86
N ALA A 46 -10.96 -5.02 13.07
CA ALA A 46 -11.74 -4.40 14.12
C ALA A 46 -11.20 -3.02 14.53
N ARG A 47 -9.87 -2.91 14.71
CA ARG A 47 -9.19 -1.63 14.98
C ARG A 47 -9.44 -0.61 13.85
N HIS A 48 -9.26 -1.02 12.59
CA HIS A 48 -9.47 -0.15 11.42
C HIS A 48 -10.91 0.33 11.32
N LEU A 49 -11.89 -0.55 11.52
CA LEU A 49 -13.30 -0.19 11.49
C LEU A 49 -13.67 0.74 12.65
N HIS A 50 -13.11 0.52 13.84
CA HIS A 50 -13.31 1.43 14.97
C HIS A 50 -12.80 2.85 14.62
N CYS A 51 -11.57 2.96 14.11
CA CYS A 51 -11.02 4.23 13.65
C CYS A 51 -11.87 4.87 12.54
N LEU A 52 -12.36 4.09 11.59
CA LEU A 52 -13.23 4.58 10.52
C LEU A 52 -14.55 5.15 11.08
N ILE A 53 -15.19 4.44 12.02
CA ILE A 53 -16.43 4.90 12.65
C ILE A 53 -16.18 6.22 13.40
N ALA A 54 -15.07 6.32 14.14
CA ALA A 54 -14.69 7.56 14.82
C ALA A 54 -14.47 8.72 13.83
N ALA A 55 -13.71 8.48 12.75
CA ALA A 55 -13.48 9.47 11.70
C ALA A 55 -14.78 9.92 11.02
N LYS A 56 -15.71 9.00 10.74
CA LYS A 56 -17.05 9.32 10.23
C LYS A 56 -17.85 10.22 11.16
N LYS A 57 -17.73 10.01 12.48
CA LYS A 57 -18.39 10.88 13.47
C LYS A 57 -17.79 12.28 13.52
N VAL A 58 -16.46 12.39 13.41
CA VAL A 58 -15.79 13.69 13.29
C VAL A 58 -16.26 14.42 12.04
N ALA A 59 -16.19 13.75 10.89
CA ALA A 59 -16.62 14.30 9.60
C ALA A 59 -18.07 14.82 9.65
N GLN A 60 -18.99 14.00 10.18
CA GLN A 60 -20.39 14.37 10.40
C GLN A 60 -20.54 15.60 11.31
N ALA A 61 -19.80 15.68 12.41
CA ALA A 61 -19.87 16.81 13.35
C ALA A 61 -19.29 18.12 12.77
N THR A 62 -18.38 18.01 11.81
CA THR A 62 -17.73 19.15 11.15
C THR A 62 -18.32 19.50 9.78
N GLU A 63 -19.41 18.85 9.38
CA GLU A 63 -20.01 19.00 8.04
C GLU A 63 -18.99 18.79 6.90
N SER A 64 -18.07 17.84 7.10
CA SER A 64 -17.03 17.48 6.15
C SER A 64 -17.25 16.09 5.58
N ASP A 65 -16.87 15.88 4.32
CA ASP A 65 -16.80 14.55 3.70
C ASP A 65 -15.42 13.90 3.88
N TYR A 66 -14.47 14.58 4.52
CA TYR A 66 -13.10 14.13 4.68
C TYR A 66 -12.99 13.07 5.77
N ILE A 67 -12.53 11.88 5.38
CA ILE A 67 -12.24 10.78 6.30
C ILE A 67 -10.76 10.49 6.22
N HIS A 68 -10.07 10.60 7.36
CA HIS A 68 -8.66 10.26 7.48
C HIS A 68 -8.33 9.68 8.84
N PHE A 69 -7.50 8.64 8.87
CA PHE A 69 -6.76 8.24 10.06
C PHE A 69 -5.49 7.49 9.69
N GLU A 70 -4.56 7.46 10.65
CA GLU A 70 -3.32 6.70 10.54
C GLU A 70 -3.06 5.88 11.80
N ILE A 71 -2.43 4.73 11.58
CA ILE A 71 -1.93 3.83 12.61
C ILE A 71 -0.48 3.54 12.24
N GLU A 72 0.44 4.06 13.02
CA GLU A 72 1.88 3.84 12.84
C GLU A 72 2.40 3.02 14.02
N ASP A 73 3.08 1.94 13.69
CA ASP A 73 3.83 1.09 14.60
C ASP A 73 5.30 1.07 14.13
N ALA A 74 6.22 0.45 14.88
CA ALA A 74 7.66 0.49 14.55
C ALA A 74 8.02 -0.20 13.21
N ASP A 75 7.23 -1.20 12.82
CA ASP A 75 7.49 -2.07 11.66
C ASP A 75 6.39 -1.98 10.59
N SER A 76 5.36 -1.16 10.79
CA SER A 76 4.29 -1.01 9.84
C SER A 76 3.54 0.30 10.00
N ALA A 77 2.99 0.82 8.91
CA ALA A 77 2.05 1.93 8.93
C ALA A 77 0.81 1.63 8.10
N PHE A 78 -0.33 2.14 8.56
CA PHE A 78 -1.61 2.05 7.88
C PHE A 78 -2.19 3.46 7.79
N TYR A 79 -2.46 3.92 6.57
CA TYR A 79 -3.13 5.18 6.31
C TYR A 79 -4.41 4.91 5.56
N LEU A 80 -5.49 5.57 5.96
CA LEU A 80 -6.76 5.54 5.24
C LEU A 80 -7.22 6.98 5.04
N THR A 81 -7.53 7.33 3.80
CA THR A 81 -7.93 8.69 3.42
C THR A 81 -9.01 8.65 2.33
N THR A 82 -9.86 9.67 2.24
CA THR A 82 -10.70 9.85 1.05
C THR A 82 -9.86 10.22 -0.17
N MET A 83 -10.17 9.62 -1.32
CA MET A 83 -9.48 9.80 -2.60
C MET A 83 -9.81 11.14 -3.29
N GLU A 84 -9.81 12.22 -2.52
CA GLU A 84 -9.83 13.59 -3.02
C GLU A 84 -8.39 14.00 -3.35
N PRO A 85 -8.09 14.54 -4.55
CA PRO A 85 -6.72 14.75 -5.02
C PRO A 85 -5.79 15.47 -4.03
N GLU A 86 -6.27 16.54 -3.39
CA GLU A 86 -5.50 17.32 -2.42
C GLU A 86 -5.21 16.53 -1.13
N LYS A 87 -6.13 15.65 -0.71
CA LYS A 87 -6.00 14.84 0.51
C LYS A 87 -5.09 13.65 0.31
N VAL A 88 -5.13 13.07 -0.89
CA VAL A 88 -4.22 11.99 -1.30
C VAL A 88 -2.79 12.50 -1.30
N ALA A 89 -2.53 13.69 -1.84
CA ALA A 89 -1.18 14.28 -1.84
C ALA A 89 -0.59 14.44 -0.43
N ILE A 90 -1.42 14.84 0.55
CA ILE A 90 -1.02 14.93 1.96
C ILE A 90 -0.67 13.54 2.52
N THR A 91 -1.46 12.53 2.16
CA THR A 91 -1.25 11.15 2.63
C THR A 91 0.00 10.53 1.99
N ASP A 92 0.22 10.75 0.70
CA ASP A 92 1.45 10.35 -0.01
C ASP A 92 2.69 10.95 0.66
N ALA A 93 2.64 12.23 1.05
CA ALA A 93 3.73 12.89 1.77
C ALA A 93 4.02 12.24 3.13
N LYS A 94 2.99 11.84 3.88
CA LYS A 94 3.14 11.12 5.14
C LYS A 94 3.72 9.71 4.96
N VAL A 95 3.25 8.97 3.95
CA VAL A 95 3.81 7.66 3.59
C VAL A 95 5.28 7.80 3.24
N ALA A 96 5.65 8.82 2.45
CA ALA A 96 7.03 9.10 2.11
C ALA A 96 7.86 9.49 3.35
N GLU A 97 7.33 10.31 4.26
CA GLU A 97 7.98 10.66 5.52
C GLU A 97 8.30 9.41 6.35
N TYR A 98 7.31 8.53 6.55
CA TYR A 98 7.49 7.27 7.28
C TYR A 98 8.57 6.38 6.66
N ILE A 99 8.57 6.24 5.33
CA ILE A 99 9.56 5.42 4.60
C ILE A 99 10.96 6.06 4.65
N ASN A 100 11.05 7.39 4.56
CA ASN A 100 12.33 8.10 4.57
C ASN A 100 13.01 8.09 5.95
N THR A 101 12.35 7.56 7.00
CA THR A 101 12.99 7.31 8.30
C THR A 101 13.91 6.08 8.31
N ALA A 102 13.90 5.26 7.26
CA ALA A 102 14.68 4.02 7.25
C ALA A 102 16.17 4.21 7.10
N GLN A 103 16.89 3.38 7.86
CA GLN A 103 18.26 2.97 7.57
C GLN A 103 18.27 1.44 7.52
N ASP A 104 19.04 0.86 6.59
CA ASP A 104 19.31 -0.58 6.48
C ASP A 104 18.08 -1.50 6.43
N CYS A 105 16.96 -1.02 5.88
CA CYS A 105 15.75 -1.81 5.70
C CYS A 105 15.00 -1.44 4.42
N GLY A 106 14.16 -2.36 3.94
CA GLY A 106 13.26 -2.15 2.81
C GLY A 106 11.83 -1.93 3.28
N PHE A 107 10.97 -1.45 2.38
CA PHE A 107 9.54 -1.38 2.63
C PHE A 107 8.75 -1.99 1.47
N SER A 108 7.60 -2.55 1.79
CA SER A 108 6.54 -2.82 0.83
C SER A 108 5.40 -1.85 1.08
N VAL A 109 5.00 -1.13 0.03
CA VAL A 109 3.81 -0.26 0.07
C VAL A 109 2.73 -0.90 -0.79
N THR A 110 1.57 -1.14 -0.18
CA THR A 110 0.38 -1.61 -0.88
C THR A 110 -0.68 -0.51 -0.84
N PHE A 111 -1.17 -0.13 -2.01
CA PHE A 111 -2.30 0.78 -2.15
C PHE A 111 -3.56 0.01 -2.57
N LEU A 112 -4.66 0.26 -1.87
CA LEU A 112 -5.98 -0.31 -2.16
C LEU A 112 -7.00 0.83 -2.21
N LYS A 113 -7.88 0.79 -3.21
CA LYS A 113 -8.96 1.76 -3.38
C LYS A 113 -10.30 1.05 -3.25
N SER A 114 -11.22 1.60 -2.46
CA SER A 114 -12.59 1.11 -2.40
C SER A 114 -13.37 1.51 -3.66
N GLU A 115 -14.40 0.75 -3.99
CA GLU A 115 -15.30 1.11 -5.10
C GLU A 115 -16.22 2.27 -4.73
N LYS A 116 -16.67 2.31 -3.47
CA LYS A 116 -17.63 3.29 -2.98
C LYS A 116 -17.03 4.19 -1.90
N PRO A 117 -17.63 5.37 -1.67
CA PRO A 117 -17.30 6.24 -0.54
C PRO A 117 -17.54 5.57 0.83
N PRO A 118 -16.89 6.04 1.91
CA PRO A 118 -17.09 5.49 3.26
C PRO A 118 -18.46 5.79 3.88
N MET A 119 -19.18 6.73 3.28
CA MET A 119 -20.51 7.18 3.66
C MET A 119 -21.41 7.10 2.42
N PRO A 120 -22.65 6.61 2.50
CA PRO A 120 -23.54 6.49 1.33
C PRO A 120 -23.71 7.78 0.52
N GLU A 121 -23.70 8.94 1.19
CA GLU A 121 -23.82 10.27 0.58
C GLU A 121 -22.46 10.88 0.18
N GLY A 122 -21.36 10.19 0.47
CA GLY A 122 -20.01 10.67 0.20
C GLY A 122 -19.71 10.75 -1.29
N LYS A 123 -18.69 11.54 -1.66
CA LYS A 123 -18.30 11.74 -3.07
C LYS A 123 -17.11 10.91 -3.49
N PHE A 124 -16.15 10.74 -2.60
CA PHE A 124 -14.86 10.14 -2.91
C PHE A 124 -14.73 8.75 -2.26
N PRO A 125 -14.21 7.75 -3.00
CA PRO A 125 -13.88 6.45 -2.42
C PRO A 125 -12.75 6.58 -1.38
N LEU A 126 -12.52 5.52 -0.62
CA LEU A 126 -11.39 5.42 0.29
C LEU A 126 -10.14 4.90 -0.43
N GLY A 127 -9.00 5.48 -0.10
CA GLY A 127 -7.67 4.95 -0.34
C GLY A 127 -7.12 4.38 0.95
N VAL A 128 -6.45 3.23 0.85
CA VAL A 128 -5.77 2.56 1.95
C VAL A 128 -4.33 2.32 1.53
N PHE A 129 -3.40 2.86 2.31
CA PHE A 129 -1.97 2.66 2.16
C PHE A 129 -1.52 1.76 3.31
N VAL A 130 -0.90 0.64 2.97
CA VAL A 130 -0.31 -0.30 3.92
C VAL A 130 1.17 -0.33 3.67
N VAL A 131 1.96 0.02 4.68
CA VAL A 131 3.42 0.03 4.63
C VAL A 131 3.92 -1.06 5.57
N ASP A 132 4.64 -2.03 5.04
CA ASP A 132 5.31 -3.08 5.81
C ASP A 132 6.82 -2.88 5.74
N LYS A 133 7.48 -2.75 6.89
CA LYS A 133 8.94 -2.76 6.97
C LYS A 133 9.47 -4.18 6.76
N GLN A 134 10.57 -4.28 6.03
CA GLN A 134 11.24 -5.53 5.69
C GLN A 134 12.71 -5.42 6.02
N GLN A 135 13.25 -6.46 6.65
CA GLN A 135 14.67 -6.52 6.98
C GLN A 135 15.43 -7.24 5.87
N PHE A 136 16.62 -6.72 5.54
CA PHE A 136 17.59 -7.42 4.71
C PHE A 136 18.26 -8.55 5.52
N ASP A 137 18.90 -9.47 4.82
CA ASP A 137 19.71 -10.48 5.49
C ASP A 137 20.96 -9.82 6.10
N SER A 138 21.03 -9.83 7.44
CA SER A 138 22.14 -9.24 8.20
C SER A 138 23.46 -10.01 8.10
N SER A 139 23.46 -11.19 7.47
CA SER A 139 24.67 -12.01 7.33
C SER A 139 25.69 -11.45 6.32
N VAL A 140 25.27 -10.51 5.48
CA VAL A 140 26.12 -9.86 4.47
C VAL A 140 26.24 -8.38 4.79
N LYS A 141 27.46 -7.85 4.75
CA LYS A 141 27.69 -6.43 5.04
C LYS A 141 27.25 -5.57 3.85
N PHE A 142 26.68 -4.42 4.16
CA PHE A 142 26.26 -3.43 3.15
C PHE A 142 27.39 -3.06 2.16
N GLU A 143 28.62 -2.91 2.66
CA GLU A 143 29.82 -2.61 1.86
C GLU A 143 30.09 -3.65 0.77
N ASP A 144 29.83 -4.92 1.08
CA ASP A 144 30.04 -6.04 0.16
C ASP A 144 28.92 -6.14 -0.89
N MET A 145 27.80 -5.44 -0.68
CA MET A 145 26.61 -5.45 -1.56
C MET A 145 26.56 -4.27 -2.54
N MET A 146 27.54 -3.37 -2.50
CA MET A 146 27.49 -2.10 -3.26
C MET A 146 27.49 -2.25 -4.79
N ASP A 147 28.21 -3.27 -5.29
CA ASP A 147 28.28 -3.60 -6.72
C ASP A 147 27.67 -4.98 -7.01
N GLU A 148 27.01 -5.57 -6.02
CA GLU A 148 26.29 -6.83 -6.19
C GLU A 148 25.00 -6.58 -6.99
N THR A 149 24.75 -7.45 -7.96
CA THR A 149 23.55 -7.39 -8.80
C THR A 149 22.65 -8.60 -8.63
N ASP A 150 23.12 -9.68 -7.99
CA ASP A 150 22.31 -10.86 -7.72
C ASP A 150 21.15 -10.52 -6.78
N LEU A 151 19.94 -10.56 -7.34
CA LEU A 151 18.69 -10.31 -6.64
C LEU A 151 18.54 -11.20 -5.40
N GLN A 152 19.09 -12.42 -5.40
CA GLN A 152 19.01 -13.31 -4.25
C GLN A 152 19.79 -12.80 -3.04
N LEU A 153 20.78 -11.94 -3.25
CA LEU A 153 21.62 -11.36 -2.21
C LEU A 153 21.15 -9.96 -1.80
N VAL A 154 20.67 -9.16 -2.76
CA VAL A 154 20.32 -7.75 -2.50
C VAL A 154 18.85 -7.52 -2.15
N ALA A 155 17.97 -8.51 -2.37
CA ALA A 155 16.56 -8.40 -2.01
C ALA A 155 16.28 -8.88 -0.57
N THR A 156 15.15 -8.45 -0.01
CA THR A 156 14.69 -8.99 1.27
C THR A 156 14.19 -10.44 1.10
N PRO A 157 14.33 -11.31 2.11
CA PRO A 157 13.82 -12.68 2.03
C PRO A 157 12.32 -12.74 1.73
N ARG A 158 11.53 -11.80 2.30
CA ARG A 158 10.10 -11.69 2.05
C ARG A 158 9.79 -11.34 0.59
N PHE A 159 10.54 -10.42 -0.01
CA PHE A 159 10.39 -10.07 -1.43
C PHE A 159 10.55 -11.28 -2.34
N LEU A 160 11.56 -12.12 -2.07
CA LEU A 160 11.85 -13.33 -2.84
C LEU A 160 10.76 -14.38 -2.65
N GLN A 161 10.26 -14.58 -1.43
CA GLN A 161 9.22 -15.57 -1.13
C GLN A 161 7.86 -15.22 -1.77
N GLU A 162 7.50 -13.94 -1.81
CA GLU A 162 6.21 -13.47 -2.32
C GLU A 162 6.14 -13.47 -3.86
N ARG A 163 7.28 -13.56 -4.55
CA ARG A 163 7.36 -13.45 -6.01
C ARG A 163 7.81 -14.77 -6.63
N SER A 164 7.09 -15.20 -7.65
CA SER A 164 7.50 -16.33 -8.49
C SER A 164 8.86 -16.08 -9.15
N VAL A 165 9.53 -17.16 -9.54
CA VAL A 165 10.82 -17.12 -10.24
C VAL A 165 10.77 -16.28 -11.52
N GLU A 166 9.67 -16.32 -12.28
CA GLU A 166 9.50 -15.53 -13.51
C GLU A 166 9.53 -14.03 -13.23
N VAL A 167 8.84 -13.60 -12.17
CA VAL A 167 8.80 -12.21 -11.73
C VAL A 167 10.16 -11.77 -11.21
N GLN A 168 10.84 -12.61 -10.44
CA GLN A 168 12.19 -12.34 -9.96
C GLN A 168 13.18 -12.08 -11.12
N LYS A 169 13.08 -12.84 -12.22
CA LYS A 169 13.92 -12.60 -13.42
C LYS A 169 13.71 -11.21 -14.05
N LEU A 170 12.49 -10.69 -14.00
CA LEU A 170 12.20 -9.34 -14.48
C LEU A 170 12.92 -8.29 -13.63
N TYR A 171 12.91 -8.46 -12.31
CA TYR A 171 13.65 -7.58 -11.39
C TYR A 171 15.17 -7.72 -11.56
N GLN A 172 15.69 -8.94 -11.73
CA GLN A 172 17.11 -9.17 -12.02
C GLN A 172 17.56 -8.39 -13.27
N THR A 173 16.77 -8.49 -14.35
CA THR A 173 17.06 -7.78 -15.62
C THR A 173 17.05 -6.26 -15.43
N LEU A 174 16.17 -5.75 -14.56
CA LEU A 174 16.10 -4.34 -14.25
C LEU A 174 17.33 -3.87 -13.46
N ILE A 175 17.76 -4.65 -12.44
CA ILE A 175 18.97 -4.36 -11.66
C ILE A 175 20.20 -4.35 -12.57
N ASP A 176 20.38 -5.38 -13.39
CA ASP A 176 21.54 -5.49 -14.29
C ASP A 176 21.65 -4.27 -15.23
N GLU A 177 20.53 -3.82 -15.79
CA GLU A 177 20.50 -2.67 -16.70
C GLU A 177 20.76 -1.34 -15.99
N THR A 178 20.15 -1.13 -14.82
CA THR A 178 20.39 0.06 -14.00
C THR A 178 21.85 0.12 -13.55
N MET A 179 22.45 -1.00 -13.16
CA MET A 179 23.85 -1.06 -12.73
C MET A 179 24.83 -0.90 -13.89
N ALA A 180 24.52 -1.43 -15.08
CA ALA A 180 25.34 -1.25 -16.27
C ALA A 180 25.35 0.20 -16.79
N THR A 181 24.19 0.88 -16.74
CA THR A 181 24.05 2.24 -17.28
C THR A 181 24.31 3.33 -16.24
N ARG A 182 24.21 3.00 -14.94
CA ARG A 182 24.22 3.95 -13.82
C ARG A 182 23.18 5.06 -13.98
N ASN A 183 22.06 4.76 -14.64
CA ASN A 183 20.95 5.67 -14.92
C ASN A 183 19.63 5.08 -14.42
N THR A 184 18.60 5.93 -14.30
CA THR A 184 17.23 5.47 -14.06
C THR A 184 16.69 4.72 -15.27
N VAL A 185 16.14 3.53 -15.02
CA VAL A 185 15.52 2.66 -16.03
C VAL A 185 14.03 2.57 -15.74
N VAL A 186 13.21 2.80 -16.76
CA VAL A 186 11.75 2.64 -16.71
C VAL A 186 11.32 1.67 -17.80
N LYS A 187 10.55 0.65 -17.43
CA LYS A 187 10.04 -0.37 -18.37
C LYS A 187 8.53 -0.51 -18.20
N VAL A 188 7.83 -0.63 -19.32
CA VAL A 188 6.40 -0.96 -19.38
C VAL A 188 6.23 -2.20 -20.24
N PHE A 189 5.54 -3.20 -19.72
CA PHE A 189 5.29 -4.45 -20.44
C PHE A 189 3.97 -5.09 -19.99
N ASP A 190 3.47 -6.03 -20.79
CA ASP A 190 2.26 -6.78 -20.45
C ASP A 190 2.46 -7.57 -19.17
N ALA A 191 1.51 -7.45 -18.25
CA ALA A 191 1.60 -8.11 -16.97
C ALA A 191 1.59 -9.64 -17.14
N PRO A 192 2.60 -10.35 -16.62
CA PRO A 192 2.54 -11.79 -16.48
C PRO A 192 1.28 -12.22 -15.72
N THR A 193 0.69 -13.37 -16.08
CA THR A 193 -0.60 -13.82 -15.52
C THR A 193 -0.59 -13.98 -14.00
N ASN A 194 0.58 -14.23 -13.42
CA ASN A 194 0.84 -14.31 -11.99
C ASN A 194 1.01 -12.95 -11.30
N LEU A 195 1.26 -11.87 -12.04
CA LEU A 195 1.32 -10.49 -11.53
C LEU A 195 -0.03 -9.77 -11.63
N ALA A 196 -0.77 -10.01 -12.72
CA ALA A 196 -2.11 -9.47 -12.88
C ALA A 196 -3.05 -10.48 -13.54
N GLN A 197 -4.24 -10.64 -12.95
CA GLN A 197 -5.27 -11.56 -13.45
C GLN A 197 -6.11 -10.95 -14.57
N LYS A 198 -6.00 -9.64 -14.82
CA LYS A 198 -6.85 -8.91 -15.76
C LYS A 198 -6.19 -8.84 -17.14
N SER A 199 -6.93 -9.23 -18.17
CA SER A 199 -6.51 -9.09 -19.56
C SER A 199 -6.22 -7.61 -19.89
N GLY A 200 -5.07 -7.34 -20.49
CA GLY A 200 -4.61 -5.99 -20.82
C GLY A 200 -4.01 -5.19 -19.65
N ALA A 201 -3.73 -5.84 -18.52
CA ALA A 201 -2.95 -5.22 -17.45
C ALA A 201 -1.51 -4.99 -17.90
N GLN A 202 -0.95 -3.84 -17.52
CA GLN A 202 0.44 -3.50 -17.76
C GLN A 202 1.19 -3.39 -16.43
N VAL A 203 2.47 -3.73 -16.45
CA VAL A 203 3.40 -3.53 -15.34
C VAL A 203 4.33 -2.40 -15.72
N LEU A 204 4.47 -1.42 -14.82
CA LEU A 204 5.51 -0.41 -14.85
C LEU A 204 6.58 -0.77 -13.83
N GLN A 205 7.82 -0.93 -14.29
CA GLN A 205 8.99 -1.10 -13.43
C GLN A 205 9.85 0.16 -13.52
N LEU A 206 10.31 0.63 -12.37
CA LEU A 206 11.27 1.72 -12.24
C LEU A 206 12.41 1.24 -11.34
N ALA A 207 13.64 1.49 -11.77
CA ALA A 207 14.83 1.37 -10.94
C ALA A 207 15.67 2.62 -11.12
N ALA A 208 16.10 3.20 -10.00
CA ALA A 208 16.96 4.37 -9.97
C ALA A 208 18.30 3.98 -9.34
N PHE A 209 19.38 4.44 -9.95
CA PHE A 209 20.70 4.31 -9.34
C PHE A 209 20.87 5.41 -8.28
N ASP A 210 20.82 5.02 -7.01
CA ASP A 210 21.01 5.93 -5.89
C ASP A 210 22.50 6.11 -5.59
N VAL A 211 23.05 7.25 -6.02
CA VAL A 211 24.46 7.62 -5.80
C VAL A 211 24.74 7.89 -4.31
N ASP A 212 23.77 8.49 -3.62
CA ASP A 212 23.91 8.91 -2.22
C ASP A 212 23.58 7.77 -1.25
N ARG A 213 22.92 6.72 -1.75
CA ARG A 213 22.56 5.48 -1.03
C ARG A 213 21.78 5.72 0.24
N LYS A 214 20.93 6.74 0.20
CA LYS A 214 20.04 7.11 1.31
C LYS A 214 18.67 6.46 1.17
N GLY A 215 18.39 5.85 0.02
CA GLY A 215 17.05 5.46 -0.35
C GLY A 215 16.22 6.69 -0.69
N SER A 216 15.22 6.50 -1.55
CA SER A 216 14.22 7.52 -1.84
C SER A 216 12.91 6.81 -2.11
N ALA A 217 11.81 7.33 -1.56
CA ALA A 217 10.52 6.68 -1.67
C ALA A 217 9.98 6.64 -3.12
N TYR A 218 10.45 7.52 -4.02
CA TYR A 218 10.04 7.66 -5.43
C TYR A 218 8.51 7.62 -5.68
N ILE A 219 7.68 7.81 -4.65
CA ILE A 219 6.22 7.61 -4.72
C ILE A 219 5.59 8.61 -5.68
N SER A 220 6.00 9.87 -5.59
CA SER A 220 5.50 10.94 -6.46
C SER A 220 5.87 10.71 -7.92
N GLU A 221 7.10 10.28 -8.17
CA GLU A 221 7.66 9.99 -9.49
C GLU A 221 6.97 8.78 -10.11
N ILE A 222 6.71 7.73 -9.32
CA ILE A 222 5.95 6.55 -9.75
C ILE A 222 4.50 6.96 -10.08
N ASN A 223 3.86 7.77 -9.25
CA ASN A 223 2.51 8.29 -9.48
C ASN A 223 2.44 9.22 -10.71
N GLU A 224 3.49 9.97 -11.00
CA GLU A 224 3.63 10.76 -12.23
C GLU A 224 3.85 9.87 -13.45
N CYS A 225 4.67 8.82 -13.34
CA CYS A 225 4.86 7.83 -14.39
C CYS A 225 3.55 7.16 -14.79
N PHE A 226 2.71 6.78 -13.83
CA PHE A 226 1.37 6.27 -14.10
C PHE A 226 0.51 7.29 -14.86
N ARG A 227 0.50 8.55 -14.42
CA ARG A 227 -0.25 9.64 -15.08
C ARG A 227 0.24 9.93 -16.51
N SER A 228 1.55 9.97 -16.74
CA SER A 228 2.14 10.28 -18.06
C SER A 228 1.90 9.17 -19.09
N HIS A 229 1.71 7.93 -18.63
CA HIS A 229 1.36 6.78 -19.48
C HIS A 229 -0.16 6.55 -19.59
N ASN A 230 -0.98 7.48 -19.08
CA ASN A 230 -2.44 7.38 -19.08
C ASN A 230 -2.97 6.11 -18.37
N VAL A 231 -2.17 5.61 -17.41
CA VAL A 231 -2.49 4.45 -16.58
C VAL A 231 -3.00 4.97 -15.24
N GLU A 232 -4.30 4.95 -15.04
CA GLU A 232 -4.86 5.07 -13.69
C GLU A 232 -4.92 3.68 -13.05
N PRO A 233 -4.59 3.52 -11.75
CA PRO A 233 -4.95 2.31 -11.00
C PRO A 233 -6.47 2.14 -11.02
N LYS A 234 -6.98 1.43 -12.03
CA LYS A 234 -8.41 1.13 -12.14
C LYS A 234 -8.78 0.19 -11.01
N SER A 235 -9.76 0.55 -10.19
CA SER A 235 -10.40 -0.45 -9.32
C SER A 235 -10.93 -1.56 -10.23
N SER A 236 -10.60 -2.80 -9.89
CA SER A 236 -11.09 -3.95 -10.63
C SER A 236 -12.51 -4.20 -10.16
N MET A 237 -13.49 -4.08 -11.06
CA MET A 237 -14.78 -4.76 -10.92
C MET A 237 -14.57 -6.27 -10.81
#